data_AF-A0A1H3J4K0-F1
#
_entry.id   AF-A0A1H3J4K0-F1
#
_cell.length_a   1.000
_cell.length_b   1.000
_cell.length_c   1.000
_cell.angle_alpha   90.00
_cell.angle_beta   90.00
_cell.angle_gamma   90.00
#
_symmetry.space_group_name_H-M   'P 1'
#
loop_
_entity.id
_entity.type
_entity.pdbx_description
1 polymer ?
#
loop_
_entity_poly.entity_id
_entity_poly.type
_entity_poly.pdbx_seq_one_letter_code
_entity_poly.pdbx_strand_id
1 'polypeptide(L)'
;MNLRIALLHLLPGDTLEKQLEIGKEACIKAKEMGADTALFPEMWSTGYDIPQYAEKLSGMAISSSSDFVQDLANWHLNLKWQSVLHISKHTIRSL
;
A
#
# COMPACT_ATOMS: atom_id res chain seq x y z
N MET A 1 -5.25 23.38 -13.68
CA MET A 1 -5.68 22.10 -13.09
C MET A 1 -4.79 21.86 -11.88
N ASN A 2 -5.35 21.67 -10.68
CA ASN A 2 -4.58 21.43 -9.46
C ASN A 2 -4.76 19.97 -9.06
N LEU A 3 -3.66 19.25 -8.85
CA LEU A 3 -3.65 17.88 -8.34
C LEU A 3 -3.37 17.90 -6.85
N ARG A 4 -4.26 17.32 -6.04
CA ARG A 4 -4.11 17.19 -4.59
C ARG A 4 -3.74 15.76 -4.24
N ILE A 5 -2.56 15.58 -3.66
CA ILE A 5 -2.02 14.28 -3.27
C ILE A 5 -2.02 14.20 -1.74
N ALA A 6 -2.66 13.19 -1.18
CA ALA A 6 -2.54 12.86 0.23
C ALA A 6 -1.31 11.97 0.46
N LEU A 7 -0.37 12.43 1.28
CA LEU A 7 0.74 11.61 1.76
C LEU A 7 0.30 10.88 3.02
N LEU A 8 0.20 9.56 2.96
CA LEU A 8 -0.32 8.76 4.07
C LEU A 8 0.81 8.46 5.07
N HIS A 9 0.64 8.86 6.32
CA HIS A 9 1.51 8.49 7.44
C HIS A 9 0.71 7.57 8.37
N LEU A 10 0.94 6.26 8.25
CA LEU A 10 0.12 5.23 8.89
C LEU A 10 1.01 4.25 9.66
N LEU A 11 0.50 3.76 10.79
CA LEU A 11 1.08 2.62 11.50
C LEU A 11 0.65 1.32 10.81
N PRO A 12 1.55 0.33 10.67
CA PRO A 12 1.21 -0.92 10.05
C PRO A 12 0.30 -1.80 10.93
N GLY A 13 -0.44 -2.69 10.27
CA GLY A 13 -1.18 -3.75 10.93
C GLY A 13 -0.28 -4.94 11.27
N ASP A 14 -0.81 -5.87 12.05
CA ASP A 14 -0.17 -7.15 12.39
C ASP A 14 -0.44 -8.25 11.37
N THR A 15 -1.46 -8.09 10.51
CA THR A 15 -1.77 -8.98 9.38
C THR A 15 -1.99 -8.22 8.08
N LEU A 16 -1.92 -8.91 6.93
CA LEU A 16 -2.19 -8.31 5.62
C LEU A 16 -3.63 -7.82 5.47
N GLU A 17 -4.59 -8.53 6.05
CA GLU A 17 -5.99 -8.12 6.09
C GLU A 17 -6.12 -6.82 6.87
N LYS A 18 -5.46 -6.73 8.03
CA LYS A 18 -5.48 -5.50 8.82
C LYS A 18 -4.80 -4.35 8.11
N GLN A 19 -3.70 -4.63 7.42
CA GLN A 19 -2.97 -3.68 6.60
C GLN A 19 -3.84 -3.12 5.47
N LEU A 20 -4.65 -3.97 4.84
CA LEU A 20 -5.61 -3.60 3.81
C LEU A 20 -6.74 -2.72 4.37
N GLU A 21 -7.31 -3.07 5.52
CA GLU A 21 -8.33 -2.26 6.21
C GLU A 21 -7.82 -0.85 6.50
N ILE A 22 -6.64 -0.73 7.14
CA ILE A 22 -6.03 0.56 7.48
C ILE A 22 -5.81 1.39 6.20
N GLY A 23 -5.35 0.76 5.12
CA GLY A 23 -5.15 1.44 3.85
C GLY A 23 -6.45 1.94 3.23
N LYS A 24 -7.51 1.14 3.25
CA LYS A 24 -8.84 1.52 2.75
C LYS A 24 -9.43 2.70 3.54
N GLU A 25 -9.35 2.66 4.86
CA GLU A 25 -9.80 3.75 5.73
C GLU A 25 -9.02 5.05 5.48
N ALA A 26 -7.71 4.96 5.30
CA ALA A 26 -6.87 6.12 5.01
C ALA A 26 -7.23 6.77 3.66
N CYS A 27 -7.49 5.96 2.63
CA CYS A 27 -7.95 6.45 1.33
C CYS A 27 -9.31 7.15 1.42
N ILE A 28 -10.25 6.63 2.22
CA ILE A 28 -11.55 7.29 2.46
C ILE A 28 -11.34 8.67 3.10
N LYS A 29 -10.54 8.75 4.18
CA LYS A 29 -10.23 10.03 4.84
C LYS A 29 -9.57 11.03 3.89
N ALA A 30 -8.61 10.58 3.09
CA ALA A 30 -7.96 11.43 2.09
C ALA A 30 -8.96 11.95 1.03
N LYS A 31 -9.95 11.13 0.62
CA LYS A 31 -11.03 11.58 -0.26
C LYS A 31 -11.91 12.64 0.38
N GLU A 32 -12.32 12.43 1.62
CA GLU A 32 -13.12 13.39 2.39
C GLU A 32 -12.39 14.73 2.59
N MET A 33 -11.06 14.69 2.69
CA MET A 33 -10.19 15.89 2.73
C MET A 33 -9.98 16.53 1.35
N GLY A 34 -10.57 16.00 0.28
CA GLY A 34 -10.54 16.55 -1.06
C GLY A 34 -9.28 16.23 -1.85
N ALA A 35 -8.58 15.14 -1.54
CA ALA A 35 -7.50 14.63 -2.36
C ALA A 35 -8.01 13.92 -3.63
N ASP A 36 -7.21 13.99 -4.69
CA ASP A 36 -7.45 13.31 -5.97
C ASP A 36 -6.82 11.92 -6.00
N THR A 37 -5.78 11.70 -5.19
CA THR A 37 -5.10 10.43 -5.01
C THR A 37 -4.38 10.38 -3.66
N ALA A 38 -3.99 9.19 -3.23
CA ALA A 38 -3.23 8.94 -2.01
C ALA A 38 -1.95 8.16 -2.30
N LEU A 39 -0.87 8.56 -1.65
CA LEU A 39 0.43 7.92 -1.72
C LEU A 39 0.71 7.17 -0.42
N PHE A 40 0.92 5.86 -0.52
CA PHE A 40 1.27 5.00 0.60
C PHE A 40 2.76 5.11 0.97
N PRO A 41 3.13 4.84 2.23
CA PRO A 41 4.51 4.59 2.60
C PRO A 41 5.14 3.48 1.75
N GLU A 42 6.45 3.54 1.56
CA GLU A 42 7.22 2.45 0.96
C GLU A 42 7.06 1.18 1.82
N MET A 43 7.03 0.00 1.19
CA MET A 43 6.92 -1.29 1.90
C MET A 43 5.67 -1.39 2.80
N TRP A 44 4.57 -0.74 2.40
CA TRP A 44 3.32 -0.74 3.15
C TRP A 44 2.80 -2.13 3.52
N SER A 45 2.98 -3.12 2.65
CA SER A 45 2.48 -4.47 2.88
C SER A 45 3.18 -5.20 4.03
N THR A 46 4.41 -4.82 4.36
CA THR A 46 5.19 -5.43 5.43
C THR A 46 5.41 -4.49 6.62
N GLY A 47 4.95 -3.25 6.53
CA GLY A 47 5.07 -2.29 7.63
C GLY A 47 6.51 -1.98 8.04
N TYR A 48 7.46 -2.05 7.11
CA TYR A 48 8.91 -1.98 7.41
C TYR A 48 9.43 -3.09 8.34
N ASP A 49 8.74 -4.22 8.46
CA ASP A 49 9.37 -5.41 9.03
C ASP A 49 10.46 -5.91 8.06
N ILE A 50 11.71 -5.68 8.46
CA ILE A 50 12.91 -6.01 7.69
C ILE A 50 13.72 -7.01 8.53
N PRO A 51 13.40 -8.32 8.45
CA PRO A 51 14.17 -9.32 9.16
C PRO A 51 15.62 -9.35 8.65
N GLN A 52 16.56 -9.61 9.55
CA GLN A 52 18.00 -9.61 9.24
C GLN A 52 18.42 -10.73 8.26
N TYR A 53 17.56 -11.73 8.05
CA TYR A 53 17.86 -12.90 7.22
C TYR A 53 17.22 -12.76 5.83
N ALA A 54 18.03 -12.87 4.78
CA ALA A 54 17.60 -12.74 3.39
C ALA A 54 16.48 -13.73 3.00
N GLU A 55 16.51 -14.96 3.51
CA GLU A 55 15.46 -15.96 3.27
C GLU A 55 14.10 -15.50 3.82
N LYS A 56 14.08 -14.93 5.03
CA LYS A 56 12.85 -14.41 5.65
C LYS A 56 12.33 -13.19 4.88
N LEU A 57 13.22 -12.29 4.46
CA LEU A 57 12.88 -11.16 3.59
C LEU A 57 12.24 -11.62 2.27
N SER A 58 12.77 -12.69 1.66
CA SER A 58 12.26 -13.20 0.38
C SER A 58 10.84 -13.78 0.51
N GLY A 59 10.53 -14.42 1.65
CA GLY A 59 9.20 -14.96 1.95
C GLY A 59 8.13 -13.90 2.22
N MET A 60 8.53 -12.64 2.48
CA MET A 60 7.62 -11.52 2.71
C MET A 60 7.27 -10.76 1.42
N ALA A 61 7.89 -11.13 0.29
CA ALA A 61 7.58 -10.52 -0.99
C ALA A 61 6.17 -10.90 -1.43
N ILE A 62 5.37 -9.90 -1.75
CA ILE A 62 4.01 -10.09 -2.25
C ILE A 62 4.03 -9.92 -3.77
N SER A 63 3.42 -10.89 -4.48
CA SER A 63 3.24 -10.79 -5.93
C SER A 63 2.40 -9.57 -6.29
N SER A 64 2.72 -8.91 -7.41
CA SER A 64 1.89 -7.85 -7.99
C SER A 64 0.50 -8.33 -8.40
N SER A 65 0.34 -9.64 -8.61
CA SER A 65 -0.94 -10.29 -8.91
C SER A 65 -1.66 -10.85 -7.68
N SER A 66 -1.17 -10.57 -6.46
CA SER A 66 -1.83 -11.03 -5.24
C SER A 66 -3.15 -10.30 -5.00
N ASP A 67 -4.07 -10.97 -4.30
CA ASP A 67 -5.35 -10.39 -3.90
C ASP A 67 -5.17 -9.10 -3.11
N PHE A 68 -4.16 -9.01 -2.24
CA PHE A 68 -3.83 -7.78 -1.52
C PHE A 68 -3.56 -6.58 -2.46
N VAL A 69 -2.70 -6.77 -3.47
CA VAL A 69 -2.34 -5.70 -4.41
C VAL A 69 -3.53 -5.35 -5.31
N GLN A 70 -4.25 -6.36 -5.79
CA GLN A 70 -5.43 -6.16 -6.64
C GLN A 70 -6.56 -5.46 -5.88
N ASP A 71 -6.84 -5.85 -4.65
CA ASP A 71 -7.88 -5.25 -3.81
C ASP A 71 -7.57 -3.80 -3.47
N LEU A 72 -6.31 -3.51 -3.11
CA LEU A 72 -5.88 -2.14 -2.80
C LEU A 72 -5.92 -1.25 -4.05
N ALA A 73 -5.49 -1.77 -5.20
CA ALA A 73 -5.57 -1.07 -6.47
C ALA A 73 -7.02 -0.79 -6.85
N ASN A 74 -7.87 -1.82 -6.92
CA ASN A 74 -9.28 -1.70 -7.32
C ASN A 74 -10.11 -0.82 -6.37
N TRP A 75 -9.63 -0.58 -5.14
CA TRP A 75 -10.30 0.33 -4.21
C TRP A 75 -10.46 1.76 -4.75
N HIS A 76 -9.58 2.19 -5.68
CA HIS A 76 -9.70 3.51 -6.31
C HIS A 76 -11.05 3.70 -7.02
N LEU A 77 -11.66 2.62 -7.53
CA LEU A 77 -12.94 2.64 -8.23
C LEU A 77 -14.08 3.09 -7.31
N ASN A 78 -14.07 2.61 -6.06
CA ASN A 78 -15.07 2.99 -5.06
C ASN A 78 -14.96 4.48 -4.66
N LEU A 79 -13.76 5.04 -4.72
CA LEU A 79 -13.48 6.43 -4.38
C LEU A 79 -13.64 7.39 -5.57
N LYS A 80 -13.97 6.87 -6.75
CA LYS A 80 -13.96 7.60 -8.03
C LYS A 80 -12.65 8.36 -8.23
N TRP A 81 -11.54 7.72 -7.86
CA TRP A 81 -10.19 8.20 -8.08
C TRP A 81 -9.60 7.56 -9.32
N GLN A 82 -8.60 8.23 -9.91
CA GLN A 82 -7.91 7.70 -11.08
C GLN A 82 -6.95 6.55 -10.72
N SER A 83 -6.35 6.58 -9.52
CA SER A 83 -5.38 5.58 -9.10
C SER A 83 -5.04 5.66 -7.61
N VAL A 84 -4.50 4.55 -7.08
CA VAL A 84 -3.80 4.44 -5.80
C VAL A 84 -2.37 4.00 -6.08
N LEU A 85 -1.36 4.63 -5.47
CA LEU A 85 0.05 4.24 -5.65
C LEU A 85 0.56 3.47 -4.43
N HIS A 86 0.93 2.21 -4.67
CA HIS A 86 1.59 1.32 -3.70
C HIS A 86 2.99 0.98 -4.21
N ILE A 87 4.00 1.15 -3.36
CA ILE A 87 5.39 0.80 -3.66
C ILE A 87 5.72 -0.49 -2.89
N SER A 88 5.80 -1.61 -3.62
CA SER A 88 6.24 -2.89 -3.08
C SER A 88 7.71 -3.16 -3.40
N LYS A 89 8.37 -3.91 -2.52
CA LYS A 89 9.71 -4.44 -2.79
C LYS A 89 9.57 -5.67 -3.69
N HIS A 90 9.82 -5.51 -4.98
CA HIS A 90 10.00 -6.64 -5.88
C HIS A 90 11.29 -7.39 -5.50
N THR A 91 11.25 -8.73 -5.55
CA THR A 91 12.34 -9.65 -5.21
C THR A 91 13.72 -9.04 -5.47
N ILE A 92 14.53 -8.87 -4.43
CA ILE A 92 15.95 -8.59 -4.61
C ILE A 92 16.50 -9.84 -5.30
N ARG A 93 16.74 -9.77 -6.62
CA ARG A 93 17.58 -10.75 -7.28
C ARG A 93 18.94 -10.67 -6.60
N SER A 94 19.38 -11.76 -6.01
CA SER A 94 20.76 -11.92 -5.55
C SER A 94 21.69 -11.49 -6.68
N LEU A 95 22.52 -10.48 -6.44
CA LEU A 95 23.69 -10.18 -7.26
C LEU A 95 24.71 -11.31 -7.13
#